data_AF-Q2HGY9-F1
#
_entry.id   AF-Q2HGY9-F1
#
_cell.length_a   1.000
_cell.length_b   1.000
_cell.length_c   1.000
_cell.angle_alpha   90.00
_cell.angle_beta   90.00
_cell.angle_gamma   90.00
#
_symmetry.space_group_name_H-M   'P 1'
#
loop_
_entity.id
_entity.type
_entity.pdbx_description
1 polymer ?
#
loop_
_entity_poly.entity_id
_entity_poly.type
_entity_poly.pdbx_seq_one_letter_code
_entity_poly.pdbx_strand_id
1 'polypeptide(L)'
;MTESTSWQWILVLSLTALLLSLAVLAQVANRFAKAYRDAPSEVSTFLDVIDSSIAENESYDRDITKLQRVEDKLRLSRLLRDIQRGGDALREELNALVVGGDEPHLQISARMWWASHRLRLEEKVRRLDLLRMRFLVVHMGIIAGTATEAATKKDSGPRDPEKSVAVPLTPRPGLPKALVDGIKSKPPLRRLTVQTPGHQESLEGTHRKGWAGVVLELQKSPLLRERHASIELAMSRSP
;
A
#
# COMPACT_ATOMS: atom_id res chain seq x y z
N MET A 1 7.82 -65.83 38.71
CA MET A 1 7.16 -65.63 37.38
C MET A 1 6.83 -64.17 37.09
N THR A 2 6.79 -63.27 38.08
CA THR A 2 6.51 -61.84 37.89
C THR A 2 7.68 -61.06 37.29
N GLU A 3 8.92 -61.42 37.65
CA GLU A 3 10.10 -60.68 37.19
C GLU A 3 10.33 -60.78 35.68
N SER A 4 10.26 -61.98 35.10
CA SER A 4 10.41 -62.19 33.64
C SER A 4 9.39 -61.40 32.83
N THR A 5 8.14 -61.33 33.31
CA THR A 5 7.08 -60.57 32.66
C THR A 5 7.34 -59.07 32.75
N SER A 6 7.83 -58.58 33.90
CA SER A 6 8.19 -57.16 34.06
C SER A 6 9.34 -56.73 33.13
N TRP A 7 10.38 -57.56 32.99
CA TRP A 7 11.49 -57.30 32.07
C TRP A 7 11.05 -57.26 30.60
N GLN A 8 10.13 -58.15 30.19
CA GLN A 8 9.55 -58.13 28.85
C GLN A 8 8.80 -56.84 28.57
N TRP A 9 7.96 -56.37 29.51
CA TRP A 9 7.25 -55.11 29.36
C TRP A 9 8.19 -53.91 29.30
N ILE A 10 9.25 -53.88 30.11
CA ILE A 10 10.26 -52.82 30.07
C ILE A 10 10.97 -52.78 28.71
N LEU A 11 11.33 -53.94 28.14
CA LEU A 11 11.95 -54.01 26.82
C LEU A 11 10.99 -53.54 25.71
N VAL A 12 9.73 -53.98 25.75
CA VAL A 12 8.72 -53.54 24.77
C VAL A 12 8.46 -52.04 24.88
N LEU A 13 8.31 -51.50 26.10
CA LEU A 13 8.07 -50.07 26.33
C LEU A 13 9.27 -49.21 25.94
N SER A 14 10.50 -49.63 26.27
CA SER A 14 11.71 -48.90 25.86
C SER A 14 11.93 -48.95 24.34
N LEU A 15 11.71 -50.10 23.70
CA LEU A 15 11.82 -50.24 22.25
C LEU A 15 10.77 -49.40 21.51
N THR A 16 9.51 -49.44 21.97
CA THR A 16 8.43 -48.63 21.39
C THR A 16 8.68 -47.13 21.60
N ALA A 17 9.13 -46.71 22.78
CA ALA A 17 9.53 -45.33 23.03
C ALA A 17 10.69 -44.88 22.12
N LEU A 18 11.68 -45.75 21.92
CA LEU A 18 12.80 -45.50 21.01
C LEU A 18 12.33 -45.37 19.56
N LEU A 19 11.47 -46.26 19.08
CA LEU A 19 10.90 -46.22 17.73
C LEU A 19 10.05 -44.96 17.51
N LEU A 20 9.23 -44.57 18.50
CA LEU A 20 8.46 -43.33 18.46
C LEU A 20 9.37 -42.10 18.43
N SER A 21 10.42 -42.08 19.25
CA SER A 21 11.43 -41.02 19.25
C SER A 21 12.13 -40.90 17.89
N LEU A 22 12.52 -42.03 17.30
CA LEU A 22 13.17 -42.08 15.99
C LEU A 22 12.22 -41.61 14.89
N ALA A 23 10.94 -41.98 14.95
CA ALA A 23 9.92 -41.52 14.01
C ALA A 23 9.75 -40.00 14.07
N VAL A 24 9.70 -39.41 15.27
CA VAL A 24 9.66 -37.95 15.44
C VAL A 24 10.93 -37.30 14.90
N LEU A 25 12.11 -37.85 15.21
CA LEU A 25 13.38 -37.36 14.66
C LEU A 25 13.41 -37.39 13.14
N ALA A 26 12.94 -38.48 12.53
CA ALA A 26 12.85 -38.64 11.08
C ALA A 26 11.89 -37.61 10.46
N GLN A 27 10.74 -37.33 11.08
CA GLN A 27 9.82 -36.28 10.62
C GLN A 27 10.48 -34.90 10.66
N VAL A 28 11.18 -34.59 11.75
CA VAL A 28 11.92 -33.33 11.92
C VAL A 28 13.02 -33.22 10.86
N ALA A 29 13.84 -34.26 10.72
CA ALA A 29 14.92 -34.32 9.74
C ALA A 29 14.40 -34.17 8.30
N ASN A 30 13.28 -34.81 7.95
CA ASN A 30 12.70 -34.71 6.61
C ASN A 30 12.17 -33.30 6.31
N ARG A 31 11.59 -32.62 7.31
CA ARG A 31 11.18 -31.20 7.18
C ARG A 31 12.39 -30.31 6.93
N PHE A 32 13.47 -30.48 7.68
CA PHE A 32 14.70 -29.72 7.48
C PHE A 32 15.40 -30.08 6.17
N ALA A 33 15.38 -31.34 5.74
CA ALA A 33 15.95 -31.79 4.47
C ALA A 33 15.19 -31.20 3.27
N LYS A 34 13.86 -31.10 3.36
CA LYS A 34 13.05 -30.40 2.35
C LYS A 34 13.41 -28.91 2.30
N ALA A 35 13.43 -28.24 3.45
CA ALA A 35 13.83 -26.84 3.53
C ALA A 35 15.28 -26.61 3.01
N TYR A 36 16.19 -27.54 3.25
CA TYR A 36 17.56 -27.51 2.75
C TYR A 36 17.63 -27.59 1.22
N ARG A 37 16.79 -28.44 0.60
CA ARG A 37 16.73 -28.60 -0.86
C ARG A 37 16.10 -27.41 -1.56
N ASP A 38 15.09 -26.80 -0.93
CA ASP A 38 14.34 -25.67 -1.50
C ASP A 38 15.04 -24.31 -1.26
N ALA A 39 15.96 -24.22 -0.30
CA ALA A 39 16.69 -23.00 0.04
C ALA A 39 17.34 -22.24 -1.14
N PRO A 40 18.08 -22.87 -2.09
CA PRO A 40 18.73 -22.13 -3.17
C PRO A 40 17.76 -21.48 -4.16
N SER A 41 16.64 -22.14 -4.49
CA SER A 41 15.64 -21.56 -5.40
C SER A 41 14.82 -20.47 -4.71
N GLU A 42 14.55 -20.61 -3.41
CA GLU A 42 13.89 -19.55 -2.63
C GLU A 42 14.79 -18.32 -2.47
N VAL A 43 16.10 -18.48 -2.27
CA VAL A 43 17.03 -17.32 -2.25
C VAL A 43 17.03 -16.57 -3.57
N SER A 44 17.05 -17.26 -4.71
CA SER A 44 17.02 -16.58 -6.00
C SER A 44 15.73 -15.80 -6.22
N THR A 45 14.57 -16.31 -5.79
CA THR A 45 13.32 -15.54 -5.91
C THR A 45 13.33 -14.31 -5.01
N PHE A 46 13.93 -14.37 -3.81
CA PHE A 46 14.11 -13.16 -2.99
C PHE A 46 15.06 -12.15 -3.63
N LEU A 47 16.13 -12.59 -4.30
CA LEU A 47 17.01 -11.72 -5.07
C LEU A 47 16.24 -11.03 -6.21
N ASP A 48 15.46 -11.77 -6.99
CA ASP A 48 14.63 -11.22 -8.07
C ASP A 48 13.62 -10.19 -7.55
N VAL A 49 13.03 -10.42 -6.36
CA VAL A 49 12.12 -9.46 -5.70
C VAL A 49 12.85 -8.19 -5.26
N ILE A 50 14.12 -8.30 -4.85
CA ILE A 50 14.96 -7.13 -4.51
C ILE A 50 15.38 -6.38 -5.76
N ASP A 51 15.80 -7.09 -6.82
CA ASP A 51 16.24 -6.44 -8.06
C ASP A 51 15.07 -5.73 -8.74
N SER A 52 13.88 -6.34 -8.77
CA SER A 52 12.65 -5.65 -9.18
C SER A 52 12.30 -4.47 -8.27
N SER A 53 12.54 -4.57 -6.95
CA SER A 53 12.40 -3.44 -6.02
C SER A 53 13.27 -2.24 -6.41
N ILE A 54 14.51 -2.51 -6.82
CA ILE A 54 15.48 -1.47 -7.13
C ILE A 54 15.07 -0.78 -8.43
N ALA A 55 14.70 -1.56 -9.45
CA ALA A 55 14.18 -1.03 -10.72
C ALA A 55 12.91 -0.17 -10.52
N GLU A 56 11.99 -0.60 -9.65
CA GLU A 56 10.80 0.19 -9.28
C GLU A 56 11.17 1.49 -8.54
N ASN A 57 12.14 1.45 -7.62
CA ASN A 57 12.61 2.63 -6.91
C ASN A 57 13.19 3.69 -7.86
N GLU A 58 13.89 3.29 -8.93
CA GLU A 58 14.36 4.20 -9.98
C GLU A 58 13.22 4.82 -10.77
N SER A 59 12.12 4.10 -10.96
CA SER A 59 10.89 4.66 -11.53
C SER A 59 10.26 5.69 -10.59
N TYR A 60 10.19 5.38 -9.29
CA TYR A 60 9.64 6.28 -8.28
C TYR A 60 10.44 7.58 -8.13
N ASP A 61 11.76 7.51 -8.21
CA ASP A 61 12.60 8.72 -8.17
C ASP A 61 12.29 9.66 -9.35
N ARG A 62 12.14 9.09 -10.56
CA ARG A 62 11.71 9.85 -11.75
C ARG A 62 10.34 10.49 -11.56
N ASP A 63 9.39 9.83 -10.91
CA ASP A 63 8.05 10.39 -10.67
C ASP A 63 8.05 11.48 -9.58
N ILE A 64 8.90 11.35 -8.55
CA ILE A 64 9.09 12.40 -7.53
C ILE A 64 9.66 13.69 -8.15
N THR A 65 10.56 13.58 -9.14
CA THR A 65 11.12 14.77 -9.80
C THR A 65 10.09 15.58 -10.59
N LYS A 66 8.98 14.96 -11.03
CA LYS A 66 7.88 15.61 -11.76
C LYS A 66 6.93 16.40 -10.85
N LEU A 67 6.95 16.14 -9.54
CA LEU A 67 6.07 16.81 -8.59
C LEU A 67 6.54 18.25 -8.31
N GLN A 68 5.68 19.23 -8.61
CA GLN A 68 5.99 20.65 -8.38
C GLN A 68 5.86 21.07 -6.91
N ARG A 69 5.08 20.35 -6.10
CA ARG A 69 4.83 20.70 -4.70
C ARG A 69 5.93 20.14 -3.81
N VAL A 70 6.70 21.05 -3.19
CA VAL A 70 7.88 20.70 -2.36
C VAL A 70 7.50 19.88 -1.12
N GLU A 71 6.35 20.15 -0.50
CA GLU A 71 5.93 19.41 0.70
C GLU A 71 5.59 17.94 0.39
N ASP A 72 4.87 17.71 -0.70
CA ASP A 72 4.51 16.38 -1.18
C ASP A 72 5.76 15.62 -1.63
N LYS A 73 6.68 16.33 -2.32
CA LYS A 73 8.01 15.81 -2.66
C LYS A 73 8.79 15.38 -1.42
N LEU A 74 8.75 16.14 -0.33
CA LEU A 74 9.47 15.83 0.90
C LEU A 74 8.87 14.63 1.66
N ARG A 75 7.54 14.50 1.66
CA ARG A 75 6.85 13.34 2.22
C ARG A 75 7.14 12.07 1.43
N LEU A 76 7.07 12.16 0.10
CA LEU A 76 7.25 11.02 -0.79
C LEU A 76 8.73 10.57 -0.86
N SER A 77 9.67 11.52 -0.82
CA SER A 77 11.12 11.21 -0.72
C SER A 77 11.50 10.59 0.62
N ARG A 78 10.85 10.95 1.73
CA ARG A 78 11.04 10.25 3.02
C ARG A 78 10.62 8.79 2.92
N LEU A 79 9.43 8.53 2.37
CA LEU A 79 8.92 7.18 2.19
C LEU A 79 9.79 6.37 1.22
N LEU A 80 10.27 6.97 0.12
CA LEU A 80 11.17 6.31 -0.81
C LEU A 80 12.50 5.95 -0.13
N ARG A 81 13.05 6.85 0.69
CA ARG A 81 14.28 6.57 1.44
C ARG A 81 14.10 5.47 2.47
N ASP A 82 12.93 5.38 3.09
CA ASP A 82 12.59 4.28 4.01
C ASP A 82 12.45 2.95 3.26
N ILE A 83 11.87 2.95 2.05
CA ILE A 83 11.79 1.76 1.17
C ILE A 83 13.20 1.32 0.73
N GLN A 84 14.03 2.26 0.26
CA GLN A 84 15.42 2.00 -0.13
C GLN A 84 16.20 1.39 1.03
N ARG A 85 16.13 2.01 2.22
CA ARG A 85 16.79 1.49 3.42
C ARG A 85 16.30 0.09 3.81
N GLY A 86 15.01 -0.19 3.64
CA GLY A 86 14.44 -1.52 3.86
C GLY A 86 14.94 -2.56 2.87
N GLY A 87 15.06 -2.17 1.59
CA GLY A 87 15.62 -3.00 0.51
C GLY A 87 17.11 -3.27 0.71
N ASP A 88 17.90 -2.25 1.02
CA ASP A 88 19.33 -2.38 1.30
C ASP A 88 19.59 -3.31 2.49
N ALA A 89 18.84 -3.15 3.59
CA ALA A 89 18.95 -4.03 4.75
C ALA A 89 18.50 -5.48 4.48
N LEU A 90 17.64 -5.70 3.46
CA LEU A 90 17.27 -7.05 3.02
C LEU A 90 18.37 -7.65 2.14
N ARG A 91 18.93 -6.84 1.24
CA ARG A 91 20.06 -7.22 0.37
C ARG A 91 21.31 -7.56 1.18
N GLU A 92 21.64 -6.78 2.20
CA GLU A 92 22.76 -7.06 3.10
C GLU A 92 22.58 -8.40 3.84
N GLU A 93 21.38 -8.69 4.35
CA GLU A 93 21.10 -9.98 4.99
C GLU A 93 21.16 -11.14 3.99
N LEU A 94 20.67 -10.96 2.77
CA LEU A 94 20.71 -12.00 1.75
C LEU A 94 22.15 -12.25 1.26
N ASN A 95 22.92 -11.18 1.09
CA ASN A 95 24.34 -11.24 0.74
C ASN A 95 25.19 -11.86 1.87
N ALA A 96 24.79 -11.73 3.14
CA ALA A 96 25.44 -12.42 4.25
C ALA A 96 25.21 -13.94 4.23
N LEU A 97 24.10 -14.39 3.63
CA LEU A 97 23.73 -15.81 3.52
C LEU A 97 24.35 -16.49 2.29
N VAL A 98 24.63 -15.71 1.23
CA VAL A 98 25.28 -16.18 0.00
C VAL A 98 26.80 -16.01 0.13
N VAL A 99 27.57 -17.04 -0.24
CA VAL A 99 29.02 -16.96 -0.37
C VAL A 99 29.39 -17.17 -1.83
N GLY A 100 30.10 -16.19 -2.39
CA GLY A 100 30.52 -16.20 -3.79
C GLY A 100 29.75 -15.19 -4.64
N GLY A 101 30.48 -14.37 -5.40
CA GLY A 101 29.91 -13.26 -6.17
C GLY A 101 29.24 -13.64 -7.50
N ASP A 102 29.48 -14.87 -8.00
CA ASP A 102 29.04 -15.30 -9.35
C ASP A 102 28.05 -16.49 -9.33
N GLU A 103 28.05 -17.32 -8.27
CA GLU A 103 27.04 -18.37 -8.08
C GLU A 103 26.43 -18.27 -6.67
N PRO A 104 25.09 -18.34 -6.52
CA PRO A 104 24.41 -18.26 -5.24
C PRO A 104 24.60 -19.54 -4.42
N HIS A 105 25.82 -19.78 -3.95
CA HIS A 105 26.10 -20.85 -3.00
C HIS A 105 25.79 -20.34 -1.59
N LEU A 106 24.63 -20.73 -1.06
CA LEU A 106 24.33 -20.46 0.35
C LEU A 106 25.39 -21.10 1.26
N GLN A 107 25.77 -20.38 2.31
CA GLN A 107 26.57 -20.93 3.40
C GLN A 107 25.90 -22.18 3.97
N ILE A 108 26.70 -23.19 4.33
CA ILE A 108 26.21 -24.43 4.94
C ILE A 108 25.45 -24.12 6.25
N SER A 109 25.93 -23.13 7.03
CA SER A 109 25.25 -22.58 8.21
C SER A 109 23.92 -21.92 7.87
N ALA A 110 23.87 -21.10 6.81
CA ALA A 110 22.64 -20.48 6.31
C ALA A 110 21.61 -21.52 5.86
N ARG A 111 22.06 -22.61 5.22
CA ARG A 111 21.20 -23.74 4.82
C ARG A 111 20.64 -24.49 6.03
N MET A 112 21.46 -24.71 7.06
CA MET A 112 21.03 -25.39 8.28
C MET A 112 20.00 -24.55 9.07
N TRP A 113 20.14 -23.22 9.04
CA TRP A 113 19.25 -22.27 9.72
C TRP A 113 18.28 -21.58 8.74
N TRP A 114 18.01 -22.20 7.58
CA TRP A 114 17.21 -21.58 6.52
C TRP A 114 15.78 -21.28 6.99
N ALA A 115 15.15 -22.21 7.73
CA ALA A 115 13.78 -22.04 8.20
C ALA A 115 13.59 -20.78 9.07
N SER A 116 14.56 -20.42 9.91
CA SER A 116 14.49 -19.19 10.72
C SER A 116 14.80 -17.95 9.90
N HIS A 117 15.74 -18.03 8.95
CA HIS A 117 16.10 -16.91 8.08
C HIS A 117 14.96 -16.59 7.12
N ARG A 118 14.36 -17.60 6.48
CA ARG A 118 13.20 -17.47 5.62
C ARG A 118 12.09 -16.67 6.27
N LEU A 119 11.69 -17.02 7.50
CA LEU A 119 10.62 -16.32 8.21
C LEU A 119 10.95 -14.83 8.45
N ARG A 120 12.23 -14.53 8.73
CA ARG A 120 12.72 -13.16 8.90
C ARG A 120 12.73 -12.39 7.58
N LEU A 121 13.16 -13.02 6.49
CA LEU A 121 13.15 -12.42 5.15
C LEU A 121 11.72 -12.15 4.66
N GLU A 122 10.81 -13.11 4.82
CA GLU A 122 9.40 -12.95 4.45
C GLU A 122 8.75 -11.76 5.18
N GLU A 123 8.99 -11.62 6.49
CA GLU A 123 8.45 -10.48 7.25
C GLU A 123 9.07 -9.15 6.81
N LYS A 124 10.34 -9.12 6.41
CA LYS A 124 10.98 -7.92 5.86
C LYS A 124 10.43 -7.55 4.49
N VAL A 125 10.25 -8.52 3.60
CA VAL A 125 9.60 -8.31 2.29
C VAL A 125 8.19 -7.78 2.50
N ARG A 126 7.42 -8.37 3.42
CA ARG A 126 6.06 -7.89 3.74
C ARG A 126 6.05 -6.45 4.26
N ARG A 127 7.04 -6.07 5.07
CA ARG A 127 7.20 -4.69 5.54
C ARG A 127 7.55 -3.73 4.40
N LEU A 128 8.42 -4.18 3.49
CA LEU A 128 8.78 -3.43 2.31
C LEU A 128 7.56 -3.22 1.40
N ASP A 129 6.76 -4.26 1.16
CA ASP A 129 5.51 -4.18 0.41
C ASP A 129 4.50 -3.23 1.05
N LEU A 130 4.37 -3.25 2.37
CA LEU A 130 3.51 -2.31 3.08
C LEU A 130 3.96 -0.86 2.87
N LEU A 131 5.27 -0.60 2.89
CA LEU A 131 5.81 0.72 2.61
C LEU A 131 5.57 1.14 1.15
N ARG A 132 5.73 0.22 0.19
CA ARG A 132 5.38 0.46 -1.22
C ARG A 132 3.90 0.77 -1.41
N MET A 133 3.00 0.00 -0.79
CA MET A 133 1.57 0.29 -0.82
C MET A 133 1.27 1.67 -0.24
N ARG A 134 1.89 2.03 0.89
CA ARG A 134 1.74 3.37 1.49
C ARG A 134 2.23 4.46 0.55
N PHE A 135 3.38 4.24 -0.10
CA PHE A 135 3.93 5.16 -1.09
C PHE A 135 2.97 5.38 -2.26
N LEU A 136 2.48 4.29 -2.87
CA LEU A 136 1.55 4.35 -4.01
C LEU A 136 0.25 5.06 -3.67
N VAL A 137 -0.32 4.79 -2.49
CA VAL A 137 -1.55 5.44 -2.03
C VAL A 137 -1.33 6.95 -1.86
N VAL A 138 -0.22 7.36 -1.25
CA VAL A 138 0.10 8.78 -1.08
C VAL A 138 0.35 9.44 -2.44
N HIS A 139 1.09 8.78 -3.33
CA HIS A 139 1.37 9.27 -4.68
C HIS A 139 0.08 9.46 -5.50
N MET A 140 -0.82 8.47 -5.51
CA MET A 140 -2.12 8.60 -6.17
C MET A 140 -3.01 9.66 -5.54
N GLY A 141 -2.98 9.82 -4.21
CA GLY A 141 -3.68 10.89 -3.52
C GLY A 141 -3.20 12.28 -3.94
N ILE A 142 -1.89 12.46 -4.14
CA ILE A 142 -1.31 13.71 -4.63
C ILE A 142 -1.75 13.97 -6.09
N ILE A 143 -1.61 12.98 -6.97
CA ILE A 143 -2.02 13.13 -8.38
C ILE A 143 -3.51 13.47 -8.48
N ALA A 144 -4.37 12.75 -7.76
CA ALA A 144 -5.81 13.04 -7.71
C ALA A 144 -6.09 14.45 -7.16
N GLY A 145 -5.40 14.87 -6.10
CA GLY A 145 -5.51 16.22 -5.55
C GLY A 145 -5.11 17.31 -6.55
N THR A 146 -4.00 17.14 -7.27
CA THR A 146 -3.59 18.06 -8.32
C THR A 146 -4.57 18.10 -9.50
N ALA A 147 -5.18 16.96 -9.86
CA ALA A 147 -6.22 16.91 -10.89
C ALA A 147 -7.48 17.67 -10.47
N THR A 148 -7.88 17.58 -9.19
CA THR A 148 -9.01 18.35 -8.66
C THR A 148 -8.73 19.84 -8.58
N GLU A 149 -7.51 20.26 -8.23
CA GLU A 149 -7.10 21.67 -8.23
C GLU A 149 -7.01 22.23 -9.66
N ALA A 150 -6.61 21.42 -10.63
CA ALA A 150 -6.62 21.79 -12.04
C ALA A 150 -8.05 21.92 -12.60
N ALA A 151 -8.98 21.05 -12.17
CA ALA A 151 -10.39 21.14 -12.56
C ALA A 151 -11.07 22.40 -11.99
N THR A 152 -10.81 22.75 -10.71
CA THR A 152 -11.37 23.96 -10.10
C THR A 152 -10.75 25.25 -10.65
N LYS A 153 -9.47 25.23 -11.06
CA LYS A 153 -8.86 26.34 -11.80
C LYS A 153 -9.43 26.49 -13.22
N LYS A 154 -9.84 25.41 -13.88
CA LYS A 154 -10.45 25.46 -15.21
C LYS A 154 -11.89 26.01 -15.18
N ASP A 155 -12.59 25.85 -14.07
CA ASP A 155 -13.90 26.50 -13.83
C ASP A 155 -13.79 27.97 -13.38
N SER A 156 -12.57 28.48 -13.16
CA SER A 156 -12.33 29.90 -12.82
C SER A 156 -11.55 30.65 -13.92
N GLY A 157 -12.14 30.71 -15.12
CA GLY A 157 -11.92 31.80 -16.10
C GLY A 157 -11.96 31.39 -17.58
N PRO A 158 -12.42 32.25 -18.54
CA PRO A 158 -12.75 33.67 -18.42
C PRO A 158 -14.23 33.99 -18.74
N ARG A 159 -14.87 34.86 -17.93
CA ARG A 159 -16.15 35.48 -18.28
C ARG A 159 -15.86 36.76 -19.07
N ASP A 160 -16.51 36.89 -20.22
CA ASP A 160 -16.31 37.88 -21.28
C ASP A 160 -16.01 39.33 -20.84
N PRO A 161 -15.07 40.02 -21.51
CA PRO A 161 -14.80 41.44 -21.33
C PRO A 161 -15.61 42.30 -22.33
N GLU A 162 -16.89 42.54 -22.06
CA GLU A 162 -17.64 43.58 -22.79
C GLU A 162 -18.56 44.38 -21.87
N LYS A 163 -18.00 45.39 -21.17
CA LYS A 163 -18.61 46.73 -21.07
C LYS A 163 -17.64 47.73 -20.43
N SER A 164 -16.87 48.41 -21.29
CA SER A 164 -16.12 49.62 -20.95
C SER A 164 -17.04 50.83 -20.99
N VAL A 165 -17.18 51.57 -19.87
CA VAL A 165 -17.44 53.02 -19.90
C VAL A 165 -16.69 53.72 -18.75
N ALA A 166 -15.67 54.48 -19.15
CA ALA A 166 -15.14 55.74 -18.59
C ALA A 166 -14.42 55.79 -17.21
N VAL A 167 -13.13 56.14 -17.30
CA VAL A 167 -12.20 56.77 -16.32
C VAL A 167 -12.17 58.29 -16.68
N PRO A 168 -11.85 59.32 -15.84
CA PRO A 168 -10.73 59.46 -14.88
C PRO A 168 -11.03 60.21 -13.54
N LEU A 169 -10.24 60.17 -12.46
CA LEU A 169 -8.96 60.88 -12.21
C LEU A 169 -8.36 60.53 -10.79
N THR A 170 -7.06 60.17 -10.72
CA THR A 170 -5.96 60.47 -9.71
C THR A 170 -6.18 60.41 -8.15
N PRO A 171 -5.13 60.47 -7.29
CA PRO A 171 -3.95 59.61 -7.03
C PRO A 171 -3.85 59.10 -5.55
N ARG A 172 -2.93 58.14 -5.29
CA ARG A 172 -2.57 57.50 -3.98
C ARG A 172 -2.00 58.51 -2.94
N PRO A 173 -2.14 58.33 -1.60
CA PRO A 173 -1.15 57.59 -0.77
C PRO A 173 -1.67 56.96 0.56
N GLY A 174 -0.87 56.06 1.19
CA GLY A 174 -0.86 55.85 2.67
C GLY A 174 -1.17 54.43 3.23
N LEU A 175 -0.24 53.87 4.02
CA LEU A 175 -0.35 52.66 4.87
C LEU A 175 -1.18 52.91 6.16
N PRO A 176 -1.61 51.85 6.89
CA PRO A 176 -1.07 51.72 8.25
C PRO A 176 -0.76 50.29 8.73
N LYS A 177 0.28 50.23 9.57
CA LYS A 177 0.58 49.20 10.58
C LYS A 177 -0.54 49.17 11.63
N ALA A 178 -1.39 48.15 11.65
CA ALA A 178 -2.21 47.79 12.82
C ALA A 178 -2.90 46.43 12.57
N LEU A 179 -2.39 45.37 13.21
CA LEU A 179 -3.02 44.03 13.49
C LEU A 179 -2.02 42.87 13.52
N VAL A 180 -0.72 43.16 13.63
CA VAL A 180 0.21 42.26 14.33
C VAL A 180 0.08 42.59 15.81
N ASP A 181 -0.88 41.98 16.50
CA ASP A 181 -0.84 41.70 17.95
C ASP A 181 -2.13 40.94 18.36
N GLY A 182 -2.00 39.62 18.50
CA GLY A 182 -3.12 38.75 18.87
C GLY A 182 -2.72 37.29 19.06
N ILE A 183 -1.50 37.03 19.55
CA ILE A 183 -1.08 35.71 20.00
C ILE A 183 -1.72 35.47 21.38
N LYS A 184 -2.64 34.51 21.48
CA LYS A 184 -2.72 33.49 22.55
C LYS A 184 -4.08 32.78 22.53
N SER A 185 -4.01 31.45 22.61
CA SER A 185 -5.06 30.52 23.06
C SER A 185 -5.77 29.69 21.97
N LYS A 186 -5.41 28.40 21.91
CA LYS A 186 -6.22 27.26 21.46
C LYS A 186 -6.48 26.37 22.71
N PRO A 187 -7.40 25.38 22.70
CA PRO A 187 -8.82 25.32 22.31
C PRO A 187 -9.68 24.73 23.48
N PRO A 188 -10.96 24.29 23.30
CA PRO A 188 -11.15 22.84 23.07
C PRO A 188 -12.39 22.40 22.24
N LEU A 189 -12.33 21.13 21.83
CA LEU A 189 -13.30 20.28 21.13
C LEU A 189 -14.73 20.34 21.69
N ARG A 190 -15.74 20.49 20.81
CA ARG A 190 -17.15 20.24 21.15
C ARG A 190 -17.84 19.35 20.11
N ARG A 191 -18.25 18.18 20.60
CA ARG A 191 -19.09 17.15 19.98
C ARG A 191 -20.26 17.71 19.16
N LEU A 192 -20.42 17.20 17.94
CA LEU A 192 -21.65 17.33 17.16
C LEU A 192 -22.59 16.18 17.54
N THR A 193 -23.58 16.48 18.37
CA THR A 193 -24.82 15.71 18.53
C THR A 193 -25.96 16.72 18.49
N VAL A 194 -26.93 16.53 17.59
CA VAL A 194 -28.37 16.83 17.73
C VAL A 194 -29.05 16.51 16.39
N GLN A 195 -30.02 15.60 16.42
CA GLN A 195 -31.01 15.40 15.37
C GLN A 195 -32.18 16.39 15.56
N THR A 196 -32.70 16.89 14.42
CA THR A 196 -34.08 17.33 14.01
C THR A 196 -35.20 17.50 15.05
N PRO A 197 -36.21 18.39 14.85
CA PRO A 197 -36.98 18.54 13.60
C PRO A 197 -37.47 19.98 13.23
N GLY A 198 -37.71 20.24 11.94
CA GLY A 198 -38.31 21.49 11.46
C GLY A 198 -38.40 21.52 9.93
N HIS A 199 -39.60 21.21 9.43
CA HIS A 199 -39.99 21.00 8.06
C HIS A 199 -40.16 22.32 7.27
N GLN A 200 -39.42 22.51 6.17
CA GLN A 200 -39.93 23.22 5.00
C GLN A 200 -39.29 22.66 3.72
N GLU A 201 -40.17 22.23 2.83
CA GLU A 201 -39.92 21.55 1.57
C GLU A 201 -39.54 22.54 0.45
N SER A 202 -39.01 21.98 -0.64
CA SER A 202 -38.71 22.64 -1.91
C SER A 202 -37.38 23.37 -2.00
N LEU A 203 -36.32 22.59 -2.20
CA LEU A 203 -35.32 22.75 -3.27
C LEU A 203 -34.41 21.51 -3.20
N GLU A 204 -34.68 20.58 -4.11
CA GLU A 204 -34.09 19.24 -4.17
C GLU A 204 -32.56 19.28 -4.13
N GLY A 205 -32.03 18.78 -3.01
CA GLY A 205 -30.61 18.65 -2.77
C GLY A 205 -30.00 17.51 -3.58
N THR A 206 -29.45 17.85 -4.75
CA THR A 206 -28.60 16.96 -5.56
C THR A 206 -27.29 16.60 -4.85
N HIS A 207 -26.87 17.35 -3.83
CA HIS A 207 -25.57 17.18 -3.18
C HIS A 207 -25.50 16.21 -2.00
N ARG A 208 -26.62 15.61 -1.55
CA ARG A 208 -26.62 14.69 -0.38
C ARG A 208 -26.60 13.21 -0.70
N LYS A 209 -26.87 12.82 -1.95
CA LYS A 209 -26.69 11.44 -2.39
C LYS A 209 -25.34 11.40 -3.10
N GLY A 210 -24.28 10.98 -2.43
CA GLY A 210 -22.97 10.78 -3.04
C GLY A 210 -23.01 9.69 -4.14
N TRP A 211 -22.01 8.82 -4.20
CA TRP A 211 -21.94 7.74 -5.20
C TRP A 211 -23.22 6.90 -5.34
N ALA A 212 -23.97 6.68 -4.25
CA ALA A 212 -25.25 5.97 -4.29
C ALA A 212 -26.34 6.69 -5.10
N GLY A 213 -26.32 8.03 -5.15
CA GLY A 213 -27.23 8.82 -5.98
C GLY A 213 -26.89 8.72 -7.45
N VAL A 214 -25.60 8.83 -7.76
CA VAL A 214 -25.07 8.70 -9.13
C VAL A 214 -25.38 7.33 -9.71
N VAL A 215 -25.26 6.25 -8.92
CA VAL A 215 -25.61 4.90 -9.36
C VAL A 215 -27.12 4.77 -9.60
N LEU A 216 -27.97 5.32 -8.72
CA LEU A 216 -29.43 5.32 -8.91
C LEU A 216 -29.86 6.12 -10.15
N GLU A 217 -29.17 7.22 -10.44
CA GLU A 217 -29.41 8.06 -11.62
C GLU A 217 -28.93 7.36 -12.90
N LEU A 218 -27.76 6.72 -12.86
CA LEU A 218 -27.26 5.88 -13.95
C LEU A 218 -28.17 4.68 -14.22
N GLN A 219 -28.74 4.05 -13.19
CA GLN A 219 -29.73 2.97 -13.34
C GLN A 219 -31.08 3.46 -13.88
N LYS A 220 -31.44 4.73 -13.64
CA LYS A 220 -32.63 5.35 -14.23
C LYS A 220 -32.39 5.93 -15.62
N SER A 221 -31.15 6.01 -16.08
CA SER A 221 -30.82 6.63 -17.36
C SER A 221 -31.37 5.81 -18.54
N PRO A 222 -32.22 6.40 -19.41
CA PRO A 222 -32.77 5.74 -20.59
C PRO A 222 -31.68 5.39 -21.61
N LEU A 223 -30.62 6.21 -21.70
CA LEU A 223 -29.46 5.98 -22.56
C LEU A 223 -28.71 4.68 -22.24
N LEU A 224 -28.66 4.30 -20.96
CA LEU A 224 -27.99 3.08 -20.53
C LEU A 224 -28.84 1.85 -20.88
N ARG A 225 -30.17 1.95 -20.79
CA ARG A 225 -31.09 0.92 -21.28
C ARG A 225 -31.02 0.73 -22.78
N GLU A 226 -30.95 1.81 -23.56
CA GLU A 226 -30.79 1.72 -25.02
C GLU A 226 -29.50 1.00 -25.41
N ARG A 227 -28.39 1.29 -24.70
CA ARG A 227 -27.12 0.57 -24.94
C ARG A 227 -27.21 -0.91 -24.57
N HIS A 228 -27.78 -1.25 -23.42
CA HIS A 228 -27.97 -2.65 -23.04
C HIS A 228 -28.88 -3.39 -24.03
N ALA A 229 -29.98 -2.79 -24.47
CA ALA A 229 -30.87 -3.37 -25.48
C ALA A 229 -30.17 -3.51 -26.84
N SER A 230 -29.32 -2.55 -27.24
CA SER A 230 -28.54 -2.63 -28.48
C SER A 230 -27.50 -3.75 -28.43
N ILE A 231 -26.91 -4.02 -27.26
CA ILE A 231 -25.94 -5.10 -27.05
C ILE A 231 -26.64 -6.45 -27.06
N GLU A 232 -27.80 -6.59 -26.41
CA GLU A 232 -28.60 -7.81 -26.45
C GLU A 232 -29.10 -8.13 -27.87
N LEU A 233 -29.49 -7.11 -28.65
CA LEU A 233 -29.83 -7.26 -30.07
C LEU A 233 -28.62 -7.61 -30.95
N ALA A 234 -27.43 -7.11 -30.62
CA ALA A 234 -26.20 -7.46 -31.32
C ALA A 234 -25.74 -8.88 -30.99
N MET A 235 -25.88 -9.33 -29.74
CA MET A 235 -25.54 -10.69 -29.31
C MET A 235 -26.54 -11.74 -29.82
N SER A 236 -27.83 -11.40 -29.94
CA SER A 236 -28.82 -12.30 -30.55
C SER A 236 -28.72 -12.39 -32.09
N ARG A 237 -27.93 -11.51 -32.72
CA ARG A 237 -27.66 -11.51 -34.17
C ARG A 237 -26.31 -12.10 -34.57
N SER A 238 -25.47 -12.55 -33.63
CA SER A 238 -24.26 -13.30 -33.99
C SER A 238 -24.60 -14.78 -34.22
N PRO A 239 -24.25 -15.37 -35.39
CA PRO A 239 -24.51 -16.79 -35.69
C PRO A 239 -23.67 -17.75 -34.85
#